data_AF-A0A961DVE6-F1
#
_entry.id   AF-A0A961DVE6-F1
#
_cell.length_a   1.000
_cell.length_b   1.000
_cell.length_c   1.000
_cell.angle_alpha   90.00
_cell.angle_beta   90.00
_cell.angle_gamma   90.00
#
_symmetry.space_group_name_H-M   'P 1'
#
loop_
_entity.id
_entity.type
_entity.pdbx_description
1 polymer ?
#
loop_
_entity_poly.entity_id
_entity_poly.type
_entity_poly.pdbx_seq_one_letter_code
_entity_poly.pdbx_strand_id
1 'polypeptide(L)'
;QARPRTTTAVDLEGLLGATPGGARFEDVIEVRMLLDGLESDRRDALVLTQVLGLSYAEAAEVCGCPTGTIRSRVARAREDLITAARRDDRAG
;
A
#
# COMPACT_ATOMS: atom_id res chain seq x y z
N GLN A 1 37.95 4.01 -45.80
CA GLN A 1 36.68 3.28 -45.61
C GLN A 1 36.14 3.62 -44.23
N ALA A 2 34.98 4.27 -44.17
CA ALA A 2 34.35 4.70 -42.93
C ALA A 2 33.67 3.50 -42.27
N ARG A 3 34.08 3.17 -41.04
CA ARG A 3 33.42 2.14 -40.23
C ARG A 3 32.12 2.75 -39.68
N PRO A 4 30.95 2.16 -39.93
CA PRO A 4 29.70 2.67 -39.39
C PRO A 4 29.77 2.60 -37.85
N ARG A 5 29.56 3.74 -37.20
CA ARG A 5 29.38 3.77 -35.75
C ARG A 5 28.02 3.15 -35.49
N THR A 6 28.02 1.94 -34.94
CA THR A 6 26.83 1.30 -34.39
C THR A 6 26.21 2.25 -33.38
N THR A 7 24.97 2.62 -33.67
CA THR A 7 23.99 3.26 -32.80
C THR A 7 24.29 3.03 -31.33
N THR A 8 24.54 4.13 -30.60
CA THR A 8 24.45 4.16 -29.13
C THR A 8 23.18 3.43 -28.73
N ALA A 9 23.34 2.29 -28.06
CA ALA A 9 22.25 1.63 -27.38
C ALA A 9 21.57 2.67 -26.49
N VAL A 10 20.30 2.94 -26.77
CA VAL A 10 19.48 3.74 -25.85
C VAL A 10 19.46 2.95 -24.56
N ASP A 11 19.95 3.55 -23.47
CA ASP A 11 19.84 2.98 -22.14
C ASP A 11 18.37 2.92 -21.76
N LEU A 12 17.75 1.79 -22.10
CA LEU A 12 16.34 1.55 -21.89
C LEU A 12 16.01 1.45 -20.40
N GLU A 13 16.96 0.95 -19.61
CA GLU A 13 16.83 0.77 -18.16
C GLU A 13 16.81 2.14 -17.46
N GLY A 14 17.71 3.05 -17.85
CA GLY A 14 17.71 4.45 -17.40
C GLY A 14 16.49 5.26 -17.86
N LEU A 15 15.95 4.97 -19.05
CA LEU A 15 14.73 5.62 -19.55
C LEU A 15 13.46 5.16 -18.81
N LEU A 16 13.41 3.89 -18.41
CA LEU A 16 12.29 3.28 -17.68
C LEU A 16 12.34 3.61 -16.17
N GLY A 17 13.53 3.62 -15.57
CA GLY A 17 13.74 3.93 -14.15
C GLY A 17 13.47 5.39 -13.78
N ALA A 18 13.43 6.29 -14.77
CA ALA A 18 13.15 7.71 -14.58
C ALA A 18 11.66 8.08 -14.73
N THR A 19 10.74 7.12 -14.76
CA THR A 19 9.32 7.43 -14.70
C THR A 19 8.89 7.59 -13.23
N PRO A 20 8.62 8.82 -12.72
CA PRO A 20 8.08 9.01 -11.38
C PRO A 20 6.69 8.39 -11.17
N GLY A 21 6.13 7.75 -12.20
CA GLY A 21 4.93 6.92 -12.14
C GLY A 21 5.20 5.46 -11.73
N GLY A 22 6.39 4.92 -11.97
CA GLY A 22 6.76 3.53 -11.61
C GLY A 22 6.82 3.34 -10.10
N ALA A 23 7.67 4.13 -9.42
CA ALA A 23 7.77 4.14 -7.96
C ALA A 23 6.41 4.37 -7.28
N ARG A 24 5.60 5.32 -7.77
CA ARG A 24 4.26 5.57 -7.23
C ARG A 24 3.26 4.44 -7.48
N PHE A 25 3.45 3.66 -8.55
CA PHE A 25 2.60 2.51 -8.84
C PHE A 25 2.99 1.30 -7.99
N GLU A 26 4.29 1.10 -7.79
CA GLU A 26 4.86 0.12 -6.85
C GLU A 26 4.36 0.37 -5.42
N ASP A 27 4.40 1.62 -4.94
CA ASP A 27 3.86 2.01 -3.64
C ASP A 27 2.37 1.64 -3.48
N VAL A 28 1.57 1.85 -4.53
CA VAL A 28 0.12 1.53 -4.50
C VAL A 28 -0.12 0.02 -4.45
N ILE A 29 0.68 -0.76 -5.18
CA ILE A 29 0.60 -2.23 -5.13
C ILE A 29 1.00 -2.72 -3.74
N GLU A 30 2.09 -2.20 -3.18
CA GLU A 30 2.57 -2.58 -1.86
C GLU A 30 1.52 -2.29 -0.78
N VAL A 31 0.98 -1.06 -0.75
CA VAL A 31 -0.11 -0.69 0.17
C VAL A 31 -1.31 -1.62 0.01
N ARG A 32 -1.66 -1.97 -1.24
CA ARG A 32 -2.77 -2.90 -1.49
C ARG A 32 -2.49 -4.29 -0.92
N MET A 33 -1.29 -4.83 -1.12
CA MET A 33 -0.90 -6.13 -0.57
C MET A 33 -0.89 -6.13 0.95
N LEU A 34 -0.37 -5.08 1.58
CA LEU A 34 -0.37 -4.94 3.03
C LEU A 34 -1.80 -4.89 3.61
N LEU A 35 -2.69 -4.11 2.98
CA LEU A 35 -4.10 -4.07 3.36
C LEU A 35 -4.77 -5.44 3.14
N ASP A 36 -4.47 -6.13 2.04
CA ASP A 36 -5.00 -7.45 1.72
C ASP A 36 -4.49 -8.56 2.67
N GLY A 37 -3.38 -8.33 3.38
CA GLY A 37 -2.87 -9.18 4.45
C GLY A 37 -3.57 -9.00 5.81
N LEU A 38 -4.38 -7.95 5.99
CA LEU A 38 -5.14 -7.76 7.23
C LEU A 38 -6.35 -8.69 7.29
N GLU A 39 -6.70 -9.11 8.52
CA GLU A 39 -7.99 -9.73 8.80
C GLU A 39 -9.14 -8.80 8.39
N SER A 40 -10.21 -9.35 7.82
CA SER A 40 -11.24 -8.58 7.11
C SER A 40 -11.84 -7.48 7.97
N ASP A 41 -12.18 -7.78 9.23
CA ASP A 41 -12.82 -6.80 10.10
C ASP A 41 -11.88 -5.63 10.44
N ARG A 42 -10.58 -5.91 10.52
CA ARG A 42 -9.54 -4.89 10.77
C ARG A 42 -9.32 -4.03 9.54
N ARG A 43 -9.31 -4.63 8.36
CA ARG A 43 -9.24 -3.91 7.08
C ARG A 43 -10.43 -2.97 6.93
N ASP A 44 -11.64 -3.47 7.13
CA ASP A 44 -12.87 -2.69 6.97
C ASP A 44 -12.89 -1.49 7.93
N ALA A 45 -12.58 -1.71 9.21
CA ALA A 45 -12.51 -0.63 10.19
C ALA A 45 -11.47 0.44 9.82
N LEU A 46 -10.31 0.04 9.29
CA LEU A 46 -9.25 0.97 8.87
C LEU A 46 -9.66 1.74 7.60
N VAL A 47 -10.20 1.06 6.59
CA VAL A 47 -10.61 1.68 5.32
C VAL A 47 -11.76 2.66 5.55
N LEU A 48 -12.81 2.26 6.26
CA LEU A 48 -13.96 3.13 6.54
C LEU A 48 -13.52 4.42 7.24
N THR A 49 -12.62 4.33 8.21
CA THR A 49 -12.25 5.48 9.04
C THR A 49 -11.12 6.33 8.43
N GLN A 50 -10.12 5.72 7.81
CA GLN A 50 -8.92 6.43 7.35
C GLN A 50 -8.94 6.77 5.86
N VAL A 51 -9.61 5.95 5.03
CA VAL A 51 -9.68 6.15 3.58
C VAL A 51 -10.98 6.87 3.21
N LEU A 52 -12.10 6.40 3.77
CA LEU A 52 -13.42 6.98 3.50
C LEU A 52 -13.81 8.10 4.48
N GLY A 53 -13.05 8.28 5.56
CA GLY A 53 -13.21 9.41 6.49
C GLY A 53 -14.43 9.33 7.40
N LEU A 54 -15.06 8.16 7.53
CA LEU A 54 -16.18 7.97 8.45
C LEU A 54 -15.71 8.13 9.89
N SER A 55 -16.58 8.70 10.73
CA SER A 55 -16.38 8.65 12.18
C SER A 55 -16.43 7.21 12.69
N TYR A 56 -15.91 6.97 13.89
CA TYR A 56 -15.98 5.63 14.50
C TYR A 56 -17.42 5.16 14.76
N ALA A 57 -18.37 6.09 14.93
CA ALA A 57 -19.78 5.77 15.10
C ALA A 57 -20.40 5.29 13.78
N GLU A 58 -20.19 6.02 12.68
CA GLU A 58 -20.68 5.64 11.35
C GLU A 58 -20.07 4.32 10.88
N ALA A 59 -18.76 4.12 11.08
CA ALA A 59 -18.10 2.86 10.76
C ALA A 59 -18.65 1.68 11.60
N ALA A 60 -19.02 1.94 12.85
CA ALA A 60 -19.63 0.94 13.73
C ALA A 60 -21.02 0.51 13.23
N GLU A 61 -21.82 1.46 12.74
CA GLU A 61 -23.11 1.18 12.11
C GLU A 61 -22.95 0.33 10.83
N VAL A 62 -22.01 0.69 9.95
CA VAL A 62 -21.70 -0.07 8.72
C VAL A 62 -21.25 -1.50 9.04
N CYS A 63 -20.38 -1.67 10.04
CA CYS A 63 -19.84 -2.98 10.42
C CYS A 63 -20.74 -3.76 11.39
N GLY A 64 -21.87 -3.22 11.83
CA GLY A 64 -22.78 -3.88 12.77
C GLY A 64 -22.12 -4.25 14.12
N CYS A 65 -21.24 -3.39 14.65
CA CYS A 65 -20.49 -3.68 15.88
C CYS A 65 -20.38 -2.46 16.82
N PRO A 66 -20.02 -2.61 18.11
CA PRO A 66 -19.83 -1.47 19.00
C PRO A 66 -18.72 -0.52 18.54
N THR A 67 -18.87 0.79 18.77
CA THR A 67 -17.84 1.81 18.45
C THR A 67 -16.48 1.52 19.12
N GLY A 68 -16.48 0.94 20.33
CA GLY A 68 -15.24 0.49 20.99
C GLY A 68 -14.51 -0.62 20.22
N THR A 69 -15.27 -1.48 19.53
CA THR A 69 -14.73 -2.54 18.67
C THR A 69 -14.01 -1.94 17.47
N ILE A 70 -14.60 -0.94 16.80
CA ILE A 70 -13.94 -0.20 15.70
C ILE A 70 -12.61 0.37 16.16
N ARG A 71 -12.58 1.07 17.31
CA ARG A 71 -11.32 1.60 17.87
C ARG A 71 -10.27 0.51 18.06
N SER A 72 -10.67 -0.64 18.62
CA SER A 72 -9.74 -1.76 18.86
C SER A 72 -9.27 -2.44 17.56
N ARG A 73 -10.13 -2.52 16.54
CA ARG A 73 -9.81 -3.06 15.22
C ARG A 73 -8.83 -2.15 14.49
N VAL A 74 -9.04 -0.84 14.51
CA VAL A 74 -8.11 0.16 13.93
C VAL A 74 -6.73 0.10 14.60
N ALA A 75 -6.68 0.02 15.93
CA ALA A 75 -5.41 -0.08 16.65
C ALA A 75 -4.61 -1.32 16.22
N ARG A 76 -5.25 -2.50 16.22
CA ARG A 76 -4.62 -3.75 15.78
C ARG A 76 -4.26 -3.75 14.29
N ALA A 77 -5.09 -3.16 13.44
CA ALA A 77 -4.77 -3.02 12.02
C ALA A 77 -3.46 -2.25 11.80
N ARG A 78 -3.25 -1.16 12.56
CA ARG A 78 -2.00 -0.39 12.50
C ARG A 78 -0.79 -1.19 12.97
N GLU A 79 -0.93 -1.94 14.07
CA GLU A 79 0.13 -2.82 14.58
C GLU A 79 0.50 -3.92 13.57
N ASP A 80 -0.52 -4.54 12.95
CA ASP A 80 -0.35 -5.54 11.91
C ASP A 80 0.40 -4.96 10.70
N LEU A 81 0.00 -3.78 10.22
CA LEU A 81 0.66 -3.09 9.09
C LEU A 81 2.12 -2.74 9.39
N ILE A 82 2.41 -2.19 10.58
CA ILE A 82 3.79 -1.89 11.02
C ILE A 82 4.63 -3.16 11.04
N THR A 83 4.05 -4.26 11.52
CA THR A 83 4.74 -5.55 11.58
C THR A 83 5.00 -6.12 10.20
N ALA A 84 4.04 -5.99 9.28
CA ALA A 84 4.15 -6.46 7.90
C ALA A 84 5.17 -5.64 7.09
N ALA A 85 5.11 -4.31 7.13
CA ALA A 85 6.06 -3.43 6.43
C ALA A 85 7.51 -3.71 6.85
N ARG A 86 7.77 -3.90 8.15
CA ARG A 86 9.11 -4.26 8.67
C ARG A 86 9.62 -5.65 8.24
N ARG A 87 8.74 -6.53 7.74
CA ARG A 87 9.14 -7.83 7.19
C ARG A 87 9.54 -7.67 5.73
N ASP A 88 8.83 -6.83 4.99
CA ASP A 88 9.11 -6.55 3.58
C ASP A 88 10.44 -5.81 3.41
N ASP A 89 10.71 -4.80 4.25
CA ASP A 89 11.99 -4.07 4.32
C ASP A 89 13.22 -4.98 4.54
N ARG A 90 13.02 -6.18 5.09
CA ARG A 90 14.10 -7.15 5.36
C ARG A 90 14.22 -8.23 4.28
N ALA A 91 13.22 -8.33 3.40
CA ALA A 91 13.17 -9.31 2.32
C ALA A 91 13.60 -8.72 0.97
N GLY A 92 13.50 -7.39 0.80
CA GLY A 92 14.13 -6.63 -0.29
C GLY A 92 15.60 -6.31 -0.03
#